data_AF-H1UZ75-F1
#
_entry.id   AF-H1UZ75-F1
#
_cell.length_a   1.000
_cell.length_b   1.000
_cell.length_c   1.000
_cell.angle_alpha   90.00
_cell.angle_beta   90.00
_cell.angle_gamma   90.00
#
_symmetry.space_group_name_H-M   'P 1'
#
loop_
_entity.id
_entity.type
_entity.pdbx_description
1 polymer ?
#
loop_
_entity_poly.entity_id
_entity_poly.type
_entity_poly.pdbx_seq_one_letter_code
_entity_poly.pdbx_strand_id
1 'polypeptide(L)'
;KGQSGGKEEVKEGRGAEGWASVSSAVAWSTPRKMKDLAGQLKLFTELDNDASTQRLLFIKVKKGFSEQSYKLATAQHNLELLQAQVTNNAARKRRTVQIDPNTKFANIKDIQKAQIEAGEKEGITDESSESDLPSEAESCIVVASRRSQ
;
A
#
# COMPACT_ATOMS: atom_id res chain seq x y z
N LYS A 1 44.23 73.99 -2.11
CA LYS A 1 42.81 73.77 -1.71
C LYS A 1 42.03 73.47 -2.98
N GLY A 2 41.52 72.28 -3.29
CA GLY A 2 41.53 70.98 -2.63
C GLY A 2 41.05 69.95 -3.67
N GLN A 3 41.60 68.73 -3.57
CA GLN A 3 41.26 67.55 -4.37
C GLN A 3 39.88 66.98 -3.98
N SER A 4 39.22 66.30 -4.93
CA SER A 4 38.61 64.96 -4.79
C SER A 4 37.87 64.62 -6.10
N GLY A 5 38.05 63.52 -6.82
CA GLY A 5 38.63 62.22 -6.48
C GLY A 5 37.55 61.17 -6.18
N GLY A 6 37.18 60.36 -7.19
CA GLY A 6 36.43 59.08 -7.07
C GLY A 6 34.90 59.21 -6.95
N LYS A 7 34.06 58.27 -7.40
CA LYS A 7 34.26 56.87 -7.78
C LYS A 7 33.21 56.47 -8.81
N GLU A 8 33.66 55.65 -9.73
CA GLU A 8 32.87 54.70 -10.51
C GLU A 8 32.13 53.77 -9.54
N GLU A 9 30.79 53.72 -9.64
CA GLU A 9 29.99 52.70 -8.95
C GLU A 9 29.18 51.94 -10.00
N VAL A 10 29.79 50.84 -10.45
CA VAL A 10 29.14 49.74 -11.14
C VAL A 10 28.05 49.18 -10.21
N LYS A 11 26.78 49.42 -10.53
CA LYS A 11 25.68 48.61 -10.00
C LYS A 11 25.45 47.40 -10.89
N GLU A 12 26.40 46.47 -10.81
CA GLU A 12 26.12 45.07 -11.07
C GLU A 12 25.79 44.44 -9.70
N GLY A 13 24.56 44.00 -9.51
CA GLY A 13 24.18 43.30 -8.29
C GLY A 13 22.69 43.22 -8.00
N ARG A 14 22.15 42.02 -8.23
CA ARG A 14 20.87 41.46 -7.76
C ARG A 14 19.61 41.97 -8.47
N GLY A 15 18.70 41.12 -8.95
CA GLY A 15 18.46 39.74 -8.56
C GLY A 15 18.01 38.89 -9.74
N ALA A 16 18.83 37.90 -10.08
CA ALA A 16 18.31 36.54 -10.32
C ALA A 16 17.96 35.90 -8.95
N GLU A 17 17.26 36.66 -8.10
CA GLU A 17 16.68 36.15 -6.88
C GLU A 17 15.43 35.41 -7.33
N GLY A 18 15.41 34.14 -6.95
CA GLY A 18 14.51 33.15 -7.49
C GLY A 18 13.08 33.64 -7.51
N TRP A 19 12.28 32.92 -8.28
CA TRP A 19 10.87 32.75 -8.01
C TRP A 19 10.73 32.18 -6.58
N ALA A 20 11.02 32.99 -5.57
CA ALA A 20 10.61 32.78 -4.21
C ALA A 20 9.12 32.67 -4.35
N SER A 21 8.62 31.46 -4.09
CA SER A 21 7.21 31.09 -4.14
C SER A 21 6.39 32.32 -3.85
N VAL A 22 5.84 32.94 -4.90
CA VAL A 22 4.92 34.06 -4.74
C VAL A 22 3.70 33.40 -4.17
N SER A 23 3.71 33.27 -2.85
CA SER A 23 2.61 32.77 -2.07
C SER A 23 1.46 33.67 -2.45
N SER A 24 0.50 33.08 -3.15
CA SER A 24 -0.70 33.80 -3.52
C SER A 24 -1.31 34.39 -2.26
N ALA A 25 -1.71 35.66 -2.31
CA ALA A 25 -2.37 36.30 -1.18
C ALA A 25 -3.68 35.60 -0.79
N VAL A 26 -4.26 34.83 -1.72
CA VAL A 26 -5.38 33.92 -1.47
C VAL A 26 -4.84 32.52 -1.22
N ALA A 27 -5.29 31.88 -0.14
CA ALA A 27 -5.04 30.46 0.09
C ALA A 27 -5.84 29.62 -0.91
N TRP A 28 -5.16 29.06 -1.92
CA TRP A 28 -5.79 28.15 -2.87
C TRP A 28 -5.85 26.74 -2.30
N SER A 29 -7.03 26.14 -2.33
CA SER A 29 -7.21 24.70 -2.17
C SER A 29 -7.74 24.08 -3.46
N THR A 30 -7.56 22.78 -3.68
CA THR A 30 -8.12 22.11 -4.86
C THR A 30 -9.65 22.15 -4.78
N PRO A 31 -10.34 22.88 -5.68
CA PRO A 31 -11.80 23.03 -5.62
C PRO A 31 -12.45 21.66 -5.82
N ARG A 32 -13.31 21.24 -4.88
CA ARG A 32 -13.99 19.94 -4.98
C ARG A 32 -15.34 20.05 -5.69
N LYS A 33 -15.94 21.23 -5.64
CA LYS A 33 -17.23 21.56 -6.27
C LYS A 33 -17.15 22.96 -6.89
N MET A 34 -18.04 23.23 -7.85
CA MET A 34 -18.13 24.56 -8.49
C MET A 34 -18.38 25.69 -7.48
N LYS A 35 -19.07 25.40 -6.37
CA LYS A 35 -19.30 26.36 -5.28
C LYS A 35 -18.02 26.72 -4.53
N ASP A 36 -17.09 25.77 -4.39
CA ASP A 36 -15.80 25.98 -3.73
C ASP A 36 -14.92 26.90 -4.59
N LEU A 37 -14.92 26.67 -5.90
CA LEU A 37 -14.27 27.53 -6.88
C LEU A 37 -14.84 28.96 -6.76
N ALA A 38 -16.17 29.11 -6.79
CA ALA A 38 -16.80 30.42 -6.64
C ALA A 38 -16.43 31.10 -5.30
N GLY A 39 -16.29 30.35 -4.21
CA GLY A 39 -15.85 30.87 -2.91
C GLY A 39 -14.41 31.38 -2.93
N GLN A 40 -13.47 30.62 -3.49
CA GLN A 40 -12.07 31.04 -3.62
C GLN A 40 -11.91 32.24 -4.55
N LEU A 41 -12.66 32.27 -5.64
CA LEU A 41 -12.64 33.39 -6.58
C LEU A 41 -13.16 34.68 -5.94
N LYS A 42 -14.09 34.59 -4.97
CA LYS A 42 -14.53 35.76 -4.18
C LYS A 42 -13.41 36.33 -3.30
N LEU A 43 -12.63 35.47 -2.65
CA LEU A 43 -11.47 35.90 -1.87
C LEU A 43 -10.43 36.60 -2.76
N PHE A 44 -10.34 36.20 -4.04
CA PHE A 44 -9.48 36.87 -5.01
C PHE A 44 -10.03 38.21 -5.51
N THR A 45 -11.36 38.36 -5.64
CA THR A 45 -11.97 39.67 -5.97
C THR A 45 -11.74 40.72 -4.90
N GLU A 46 -11.73 40.31 -3.63
CA GLU A 46 -11.56 41.20 -2.48
C GLU A 46 -10.12 41.72 -2.35
N LEU A 47 -9.18 41.14 -3.09
CA LEU A 47 -7.80 41.63 -3.18
C LEU A 47 -7.72 42.86 -4.09
N ASP A 48 -6.97 43.89 -3.70
CA ASP A 48 -6.72 45.12 -4.48
C ASP A 48 -5.97 44.83 -5.80
N ASN A 49 -6.66 44.25 -6.78
CA ASN A 49 -6.22 44.13 -8.16
C ASN A 49 -7.24 44.77 -9.10
N ASP A 50 -6.79 45.17 -10.29
CA ASP A 50 -7.65 45.73 -11.33
C ASP A 50 -8.86 44.82 -11.63
N ALA A 51 -10.06 45.34 -11.33
CA ALA A 51 -11.34 44.63 -11.41
C ALA A 51 -11.61 44.05 -12.81
N SER A 52 -11.07 44.68 -13.86
CA SER A 52 -11.27 44.22 -15.24
C SER A 52 -10.55 42.89 -15.51
N THR A 53 -9.30 42.78 -15.04
CA THR A 53 -8.45 41.62 -15.23
C THR A 53 -8.92 40.43 -14.38
N GLN A 54 -9.34 40.70 -13.14
CA GLN A 54 -9.95 39.69 -12.26
C GLN A 54 -11.21 39.07 -12.89
N ARG A 55 -12.14 39.90 -13.39
CA ARG A 55 -13.39 39.43 -14.00
C ARG A 55 -13.14 38.50 -15.19
N LEU A 56 -12.18 38.84 -16.05
CA LEU A 56 -11.82 38.01 -17.20
C LEU A 56 -11.19 36.68 -16.76
N LEU A 57 -10.33 36.70 -15.74
CA LEU A 57 -9.74 35.50 -15.16
C LEU A 57 -10.84 34.57 -14.61
N PHE A 58 -11.81 35.10 -13.86
CA PHE A 58 -12.93 34.29 -13.34
C PHE A 58 -13.78 33.66 -14.40
N ILE A 59 -14.10 34.42 -15.46
CA ILE A 59 -14.85 33.89 -16.60
C ILE A 59 -14.07 32.75 -17.25
N LYS A 60 -12.75 32.90 -17.42
CA LYS A 60 -11.90 31.89 -18.04
C LYS A 60 -11.80 30.63 -17.17
N VAL A 61 -11.55 30.79 -15.87
CA VAL A 61 -11.45 29.67 -14.92
C VAL A 61 -12.78 28.93 -14.79
N LYS A 62 -13.90 29.66 -14.65
CA LYS A 62 -15.23 29.07 -14.58
C LYS A 62 -15.63 28.35 -15.88
N LYS A 63 -15.26 28.90 -17.05
CA LYS A 63 -15.51 28.26 -18.35
C LYS A 63 -14.64 27.02 -18.56
N GLY A 64 -13.41 27.02 -18.06
CA GLY A 64 -12.49 25.88 -18.17
C GLY A 64 -12.80 24.74 -17.21
N PHE A 65 -13.51 25.00 -16.10
CA PHE A 65 -13.83 23.98 -15.12
C PHE A 65 -15.05 23.15 -15.53
N SER A 66 -14.80 21.91 -15.96
CA SER A 66 -15.85 20.93 -16.28
C SER A 66 -16.04 19.93 -15.14
N GLU A 67 -17.26 19.80 -14.64
CA GLU A 67 -17.58 18.92 -13.51
C GLU A 67 -17.32 17.44 -13.84
N GLN A 68 -17.58 17.01 -15.07
CA GLN A 68 -17.35 15.63 -15.51
C GLN A 68 -15.86 15.28 -15.51
N SER A 69 -15.00 16.14 -16.07
CA SER A 69 -13.55 15.93 -16.09
C SER A 69 -12.98 15.91 -14.68
N TYR A 70 -13.50 16.77 -13.78
CA TYR A 70 -13.13 16.74 -12.38
C TYR A 70 -13.51 15.41 -11.70
N LYS A 71 -14.75 14.93 -11.91
CA LYS A 71 -15.21 13.63 -11.38
C LYS A 71 -14.34 12.49 -11.90
N LEU A 72 -14.03 12.49 -13.18
CA LEU A 72 -13.16 11.50 -13.83
C LEU A 72 -11.77 11.52 -13.21
N ALA A 73 -11.12 12.69 -13.13
CA ALA A 73 -9.78 12.82 -12.56
C ALA A 73 -9.75 12.39 -11.08
N THR A 74 -10.77 12.75 -10.31
CA THR A 74 -10.89 12.32 -8.90
C THR A 74 -11.02 10.81 -8.80
N ALA A 75 -11.83 10.18 -9.67
CA ALA A 75 -11.98 8.74 -9.69
C ALA A 75 -10.67 8.03 -10.07
N GLN A 76 -9.96 8.53 -11.09
CA GLN A 76 -8.65 8.00 -11.50
C GLN A 76 -7.63 8.08 -10.36
N HIS A 77 -7.54 9.21 -9.67
CA HIS A 77 -6.64 9.38 -8.54
C HIS A 77 -6.97 8.42 -7.38
N ASN A 78 -8.26 8.23 -7.07
CA ASN A 78 -8.67 7.26 -6.05
C ASN A 78 -8.29 5.82 -6.44
N LEU A 79 -8.46 5.45 -7.71
CA LEU A 79 -8.05 4.14 -8.22
C LEU A 79 -6.53 3.94 -8.08
N GLU A 80 -5.74 4.95 -8.42
CA GLU A 80 -4.28 4.92 -8.28
C GLU A 80 -3.86 4.72 -6.81
N LEU A 81 -4.46 5.48 -5.89
CA LEU A 81 -4.19 5.34 -4.45
C LEU A 81 -4.54 3.94 -3.94
N LEU A 82 -5.70 3.39 -4.33
CA LEU A 82 -6.12 2.05 -3.94
C LEU A 82 -5.20 0.97 -4.56
N GLN A 83 -4.82 1.14 -5.81
CA GLN A 83 -3.87 0.24 -6.47
C GLN A 83 -2.49 0.27 -5.79
N ALA A 84 -2.01 1.45 -5.40
CA ALA A 84 -0.80 1.59 -4.61
C ALA A 84 -0.94 0.88 -3.24
N GLN A 85 -2.10 0.95 -2.60
CA GLN A 85 -2.33 0.26 -1.33
C GLN A 85 -2.32 -1.28 -1.50
N VAL A 86 -2.99 -1.81 -2.53
CA VAL A 86 -3.03 -3.24 -2.82
C VAL A 86 -1.63 -3.77 -3.16
N THR A 87 -0.88 -3.07 -4.01
CA THR A 87 0.49 -3.46 -4.39
C THR A 87 1.44 -3.45 -3.19
N ASN A 88 1.36 -2.42 -2.33
CA ASN A 88 2.11 -2.37 -1.08
C ASN A 88 1.75 -3.51 -0.12
N ASN A 89 0.47 -3.88 0.00
CA ASN A 89 0.05 -5.00 0.82
C ASN A 89 0.51 -6.35 0.24
N ALA A 90 0.40 -6.53 -1.07
CA ALA A 90 0.86 -7.72 -1.78
C ALA A 90 2.37 -7.93 -1.61
N ALA A 91 3.18 -6.85 -1.70
CA ALA A 91 4.62 -6.92 -1.46
C ALA A 91 4.95 -7.20 0.02
N ARG A 92 4.13 -6.73 0.96
CA ARG A 92 4.36 -6.89 2.41
C ARG A 92 3.89 -8.24 2.96
N LYS A 93 2.94 -8.92 2.31
CA LYS A 93 2.70 -10.35 2.51
C LYS A 93 3.90 -11.10 1.91
N ARG A 94 4.99 -11.22 2.69
CA ARG A 94 6.04 -12.22 2.44
C ARG A 94 5.34 -13.52 2.05
N ARG A 95 5.77 -14.18 0.95
CA ARG A 95 5.24 -15.49 0.53
C ARG A 95 5.00 -16.28 1.80
N THR A 96 3.72 -16.54 2.13
CA THR A 96 3.41 -17.60 3.09
C THR A 96 4.15 -18.78 2.53
N VAL A 97 5.22 -19.18 3.22
CA VAL A 97 5.92 -20.37 2.84
C VAL A 97 4.90 -21.44 3.14
N GLN A 98 4.24 -21.92 2.08
CA GLN A 98 3.45 -23.14 2.09
C GLN A 98 4.47 -24.28 2.25
N ILE A 99 5.20 -24.29 3.36
CA ILE A 99 5.91 -25.45 3.84
C ILE A 99 4.77 -26.34 4.27
N ASP A 100 4.43 -27.29 3.40
CA ASP A 100 3.76 -28.49 3.84
C ASP A 100 4.59 -29.02 5.03
N PRO A 101 4.00 -29.16 6.23
CA PRO A 101 4.72 -29.60 7.41
C PRO A 101 5.50 -30.90 7.18
N ASN A 102 5.10 -31.72 6.19
CA ASN A 102 5.83 -32.92 5.77
C ASN A 102 7.16 -32.66 5.05
N THR A 103 7.47 -31.45 4.60
CA THR A 103 8.79 -31.14 3.98
C THR A 103 9.94 -31.16 4.98
N LYS A 104 9.67 -31.01 6.28
CA LYS A 104 10.69 -31.07 7.34
C LYS A 104 10.94 -32.49 7.85
N PHE A 105 10.07 -33.43 7.51
CA PHE A 105 10.16 -34.82 7.96
C PHE A 105 10.53 -35.72 6.78
N ALA A 106 11.37 -36.73 7.03
CA ALA A 106 11.67 -37.74 6.02
C ALA A 106 10.40 -38.55 5.71
N ASN A 107 10.15 -38.84 4.43
CA ASN A 107 9.03 -39.69 4.06
C ASN A 107 9.30 -41.12 4.55
N ILE A 108 8.26 -41.84 4.96
CA ILE A 108 8.38 -43.21 5.46
C ILE A 108 9.07 -44.12 4.42
N LYS A 109 8.85 -43.86 3.13
CA LYS A 109 9.52 -44.56 2.02
C LYS A 109 11.03 -44.34 2.01
N ASP A 110 11.50 -43.13 2.32
CA ASP A 110 12.92 -42.79 2.35
C ASP A 110 13.61 -43.44 3.54
N ILE A 111 12.92 -43.50 4.69
CA ILE A 111 13.39 -44.19 5.90
C ILE A 111 13.52 -45.69 5.64
N GLN A 112 12.51 -46.32 5.04
CA GLN A 112 12.55 -47.75 4.70
C GLN A 112 13.68 -48.07 3.72
N LYS A 113 13.88 -47.22 2.70
CA LYS A 113 14.96 -47.37 1.73
C LYS A 113 16.33 -47.30 2.39
N ALA A 114 16.54 -46.31 3.26
CA ALA A 114 17.78 -46.14 4.01
C ALA A 114 18.06 -47.33 4.95
N GLN A 115 17.03 -47.94 5.54
CA GLN A 115 17.19 -49.12 6.40
C GLN A 115 17.52 -50.39 5.64
N ILE A 116 16.99 -50.56 4.42
CA ILE A 116 17.38 -51.64 3.51
C ILE A 116 18.83 -51.44 3.04
N GLU A 117 19.21 -50.19 2.69
CA GLU A 117 20.57 -49.84 2.26
C GLU A 117 21.61 -49.97 3.39
N ALA A 118 21.24 -49.65 4.63
CA ALA A 118 22.07 -49.84 5.81
C ALA A 118 22.14 -51.30 6.29
N GLY A 119 21.43 -52.24 5.63
CA GLY A 119 21.41 -53.66 5.99
C GLY A 119 20.68 -53.97 7.29
N GLU A 120 19.87 -53.05 7.80
CA GLU A 120 19.14 -53.18 9.08
C GLU A 120 17.81 -53.94 8.89
N LYS A 121 17.28 -54.00 7.66
CA LYS A 121 16.04 -54.69 7.30
C LYS A 121 16.21 -55.44 5.98
N GLU A 122 16.02 -56.76 5.99
CA GLU A 122 15.86 -57.54 4.76
C GLU A 122 14.57 -57.08 4.08
N GLY A 123 14.67 -56.68 2.80
CA GLY A 123 13.51 -56.30 2.02
C GLY A 123 12.56 -57.49 1.93
N ILE A 124 11.50 -57.49 2.74
CA ILE A 124 10.39 -58.45 2.68
C ILE A 124 9.70 -58.31 1.33
N THR A 125 10.30 -58.99 0.36
CA THR A 125 9.66 -59.51 -0.83
C THR A 125 9.32 -60.94 -0.45
N ASP A 126 8.34 -61.12 0.45
CA ASP A 126 7.86 -62.45 0.79
C ASP A 126 6.35 -62.50 0.57
N GLU A 127 6.05 -62.97 -0.63
CA GLU A 127 4.82 -63.56 -1.08
C GLU A 127 4.50 -64.85 -0.31
N SER A 128 4.10 -64.79 0.97
CA SER A 128 3.67 -66.02 1.65
C SER A 128 2.70 -65.85 2.82
N SER A 129 1.48 -66.32 2.54
CA SER A 129 0.62 -67.17 3.38
C SER A 129 0.04 -66.67 4.72
N GLU A 130 -1.29 -66.49 4.66
CA GLU A 130 -2.32 -66.79 5.68
C GLU A 130 -1.88 -67.33 7.05
N SER A 131 -2.39 -66.69 8.11
CA SER A 131 -3.16 -67.40 9.13
C SER A 131 -4.05 -66.44 9.93
N ASP A 132 -5.35 -66.51 9.69
CA ASP A 132 -6.42 -66.06 10.59
C ASP A 132 -6.38 -66.86 11.89
N LEU A 133 -6.48 -66.21 13.06
CA LEU A 133 -7.33 -66.65 14.19
C LEU A 133 -7.55 -65.50 15.21
N PRO A 134 -8.80 -65.22 15.62
CA PRO A 134 -9.13 -64.24 16.65
C PRO A 134 -9.08 -64.89 18.05
N SER A 135 -8.41 -64.25 19.02
CA SER A 135 -8.41 -64.70 20.42
C SER A 135 -9.24 -63.75 21.28
N GLU A 136 -10.41 -64.23 21.67
CA GLU A 136 -11.32 -63.67 22.68
C GLU A 136 -10.65 -63.52 24.05
N ALA A 137 -10.99 -62.45 24.79
CA ALA A 137 -11.42 -62.50 26.21
C ALA A 137 -11.49 -61.08 26.79
N GLU A 138 -12.67 -60.74 27.33
CA GLU A 138 -13.08 -59.45 27.84
C GLU A 138 -12.33 -58.97 29.10
N SER A 139 -12.15 -57.65 29.22
CA SER A 139 -12.12 -56.98 30.53
C SER A 139 -12.56 -55.52 30.42
N CYS A 140 -13.87 -55.29 30.34
CA CYS A 140 -14.44 -53.94 30.43
C CYS A 140 -14.70 -53.59 31.90
N ILE A 141 -14.20 -52.43 32.34
CA ILE A 141 -14.44 -51.91 33.69
C ILE A 141 -15.75 -51.10 33.68
N VAL A 142 -16.73 -51.49 34.50
CA VAL A 142 -17.98 -50.75 34.68
C VAL A 142 -17.83 -49.72 35.79
N VAL A 143 -17.96 -48.43 35.45
CA VAL A 143 -17.97 -47.32 36.43
C VAL A 143 -19.42 -46.96 36.74
N ALA A 144 -19.90 -47.34 37.92
CA ALA A 144 -21.20 -46.90 38.42
C ALA A 144 -21.12 -45.45 38.94
N SER A 145 -21.89 -44.55 38.33
CA SER A 145 -22.00 -43.14 38.77
C SER A 145 -23.08 -43.02 39.85
N ARG A 146 -22.73 -42.53 41.04
CA ARG A 146 -23.72 -42.27 42.12
C ARG A 146 -24.43 -40.94 41.83
N ARG A 147 -25.76 -40.93 41.96
CA ARG A 147 -26.59 -39.71 41.90
C ARG A 147 -26.18 -38.70 42.97
N SER A 148 -26.10 -37.43 42.58
CA SER A 148 -25.96 -36.27 43.46
C SER A 148 -27.14 -36.17 44.43
N GLN A 149 -26.86 -35.85 45.69
CA GLN A 149 -27.84 -35.20 46.57
C GLN A 149 -27.76 -33.69 46.36
#